data_AF-A0A800F0Q3-F1
#
_entry.id   AF-A0A800F0Q3-F1
#
_cell.length_a   1.000
_cell.length_b   1.000
_cell.length_c   1.000
_cell.angle_alpha   90.00
_cell.angle_beta   90.00
_cell.angle_gamma   90.00
#
_symmetry.space_group_name_H-M   'P 1'
#
loop_
_entity.id
_entity.type
_entity.pdbx_description
1 polymer ?
#
loop_
_entity_poly.entity_id
_entity_poly.type
_entity_poly.pdbx_seq_one_letter_code
_entity_poly.pdbx_strand_id
1 'polypeptide(L)' 'MLAAKNIGKTSVTAYDGTHGYSDQYIIEKDIFLQCAARAGLMPNPKFMFSFPPNDCATISINIIK' A
#
# COMPACT_ATOMS: atom_id res chain seq x y z
N MET A 1 -15.12 -0.92 1.70
CA MET A 1 -13.70 -1.08 1.30
C MET A 1 -13.45 -0.33 -0.02
N LEU A 2 -12.28 0.30 -0.18
CA LEU A 2 -11.94 1.01 -1.43
C LEU A 2 -11.90 0.08 -2.65
N ALA A 3 -11.42 -1.15 -2.45
CA ALA A 3 -11.43 -2.20 -3.47
C ALA A 3 -12.84 -2.48 -4.03
N ALA A 4 -13.84 -2.61 -3.16
CA ALA A 4 -15.23 -2.88 -3.56
C ALA A 4 -15.83 -1.73 -4.42
N LYS A 5 -15.44 -0.48 -4.17
CA LYS A 5 -15.90 0.68 -4.95
C LYS A 5 -15.26 0.76 -6.35
N ASN A 6 -14.21 -0.03 -6.60
CA ASN A 6 -13.38 0.01 -7.80
C ASN A 6 -13.36 -1.34 -8.57
N ILE A 7 -14.32 -2.23 -8.29
CA ILE A 7 -14.49 -3.48 -9.04
C ILE A 7 -14.62 -3.16 -10.53
N GLY A 8 -13.79 -3.82 -11.36
CA GLY A 8 -13.75 -3.62 -12.80
C GLY A 8 -13.09 -2.32 -13.27
N LYS A 9 -12.66 -1.43 -12.36
CA LYS A 9 -11.96 -0.17 -12.68
C LYS A 9 -10.47 -0.25 -12.43
N THR A 10 -10.05 -1.07 -11.48
CA THR A 10 -8.63 -1.31 -11.16
C THR A 10 -8.38 -2.81 -11.03
N SER A 11 -7.10 -3.21 -11.01
CA SER A 11 -6.69 -4.60 -10.81
C SER A 11 -6.78 -5.06 -9.35
N VAL A 12 -7.17 -4.20 -8.41
CA VAL A 12 -7.07 -4.44 -6.95
C VAL A 12 -7.72 -5.75 -6.51
N THR A 13 -8.90 -6.08 -7.03
CA THR A 13 -9.59 -7.34 -6.66
C THR A 13 -8.78 -8.58 -7.06
N ALA A 14 -8.21 -8.59 -8.26
CA ALA A 14 -7.41 -9.72 -8.74
C ALA A 14 -6.02 -9.74 -8.10
N TYR A 15 -5.43 -8.56 -7.87
CA TYR A 15 -4.12 -8.41 -7.27
C TYR A 15 -4.13 -8.90 -5.82
N ASP A 16 -5.02 -8.36 -4.98
CA ASP A 16 -5.14 -8.74 -3.57
C ASP A 16 -5.51 -10.24 -3.44
N GLY A 17 -6.42 -10.71 -4.29
CA GLY A 17 -6.85 -12.11 -4.30
C GLY A 17 -5.72 -13.09 -4.60
N THR A 18 -4.89 -12.80 -5.60
CA THR A 18 -3.78 -13.70 -6.00
C THR A 18 -2.61 -13.66 -5.02
N HIS A 19 -2.31 -12.50 -4.43
CA HIS A 19 -1.26 -12.38 -3.41
C HIS A 19 -1.68 -13.09 -2.12
N GLY A 20 -2.91 -12.85 -1.65
CA GLY A 20 -3.46 -13.54 -0.49
C GLY A 20 -3.56 -15.06 -0.70
N TYR A 21 -3.94 -15.52 -1.90
CA TYR A 21 -3.99 -16.95 -2.22
C TYR A 21 -2.61 -17.62 -2.27
N SER A 22 -1.53 -16.85 -2.49
CA SER A 22 -0.16 -17.35 -2.58
C SER A 22 0.68 -17.09 -1.32
N ASP A 23 0.03 -16.86 -0.18
CA ASP A 23 0.66 -16.54 1.11
C ASP A 23 1.63 -15.35 1.06
N GLN A 24 1.36 -14.39 0.16
CA GLN A 24 2.06 -13.11 0.15
C GLN A 24 1.34 -12.11 1.06
N TYR A 25 2.10 -11.46 1.92
CA TYR A 25 1.57 -10.52 2.91
C TYR A 25 1.63 -9.09 2.37
N ILE A 26 0.57 -8.68 1.68
CA ILE A 26 0.34 -7.26 1.38
C ILE A 26 -0.44 -6.60 2.52
N ILE A 27 -0.14 -5.34 2.80
CA ILE A 27 -0.84 -4.54 3.81
C ILE A 27 -1.05 -3.12 3.27
N GLU A 28 -2.02 -2.42 3.84
CA GLU A 28 -2.31 -1.04 3.51
C GLU A 28 -1.13 -0.13 3.87
N LYS A 29 -0.91 0.90 3.04
CA LYS A 29 0.24 1.82 3.15
C LYS A 29 0.34 2.45 4.55
N ASP A 30 -0.75 2.92 5.11
CA ASP A 30 -0.79 3.57 6.41
C ASP A 30 -0.46 2.58 7.54
N ILE A 31 -0.90 1.32 7.43
CA ILE A 31 -0.53 0.25 8.35
C ILE A 31 0.98 -0.03 8.26
N PHE A 32 1.54 -0.14 7.05
CA PHE A 32 2.99 -0.31 6.86
C PHE A 32 3.78 0.82 7.52
N LEU A 33 3.39 2.08 7.31
CA LEU A 33 4.07 3.24 7.90
C LEU A 33 3.94 3.29 9.42
N GLN A 34 2.79 2.89 9.98
CA GLN A 34 2.62 2.76 11.43
C GLN A 34 3.55 1.69 12.01
N CYS A 35 3.67 0.53 11.35
CA CYS A 35 4.58 -0.53 11.75
C CYS A 35 6.05 -0.09 11.68
N ALA A 36 6.44 0.59 10.61
CA ALA A 36 7.79 1.15 10.46
C ALA A 36 8.11 2.13 11.61
N ALA A 37 7.20 3.06 11.91
CA ALA A 37 7.38 4.00 13.01
C ALA A 37 7.53 3.30 14.38
N ARG A 38 6.74 2.24 14.64
CA ARG A 38 6.87 1.42 15.86
C ARG A 38 8.22 0.69 15.95
N ALA A 39 8.83 0.39 14.81
CA ALA A 39 10.18 -0.19 14.74
C ALA A 39 11.30 0.88 14.82
N GLY A 40 10.97 2.17 15.02
CA GLY A 40 11.92 3.27 15.05
C GLY A 40 12.37 3.76 13.67
N LEU A 41 11.72 3.29 12.61
CA LEU A 41 12.03 3.63 11.22
C LEU A 41 11.08 4.71 10.71
N MET A 42 11.61 5.90 10.43
CA MET A 42 10.80 7.07 10.08
C MET A 42 10.92 7.41 8.60
N PRO A 43 9.78 7.53 7.87
CA PRO A 43 9.81 7.96 6.48
C PRO A 43 10.22 9.45 6.39
N ASN A 44 11.01 9.79 5.36
CA ASN A 44 11.30 11.18 5.03
C ASN A 44 10.18 11.75 4.14
N PRO A 45 9.37 12.72 4.61
CA PRO A 45 8.21 13.23 3.88
C PRO A 45 8.54 13.79 2.50
N LYS A 46 9.76 14.32 2.30
CA LYS A 46 10.22 14.84 1.01
C LYS A 46 10.30 13.77 -0.08
N PHE A 47 10.46 12.50 0.32
CA PHE A 47 10.66 11.36 -0.56
C PHE A 47 9.58 10.29 -0.36
N MET A 48 8.34 10.73 -0.16
CA MET A 48 7.16 9.87 -0.12
C MET A 48 6.34 10.08 -1.39
N PHE A 49 6.20 9.02 -2.18
CA PHE A 49 5.42 9.03 -3.42
C PHE A 49 4.41 7.90 -3.43
N SER A 50 3.32 8.05 -4.17
CA SER A 50 2.26 7.04 -4.27
C SER A 50 1.72 6.99 -5.69
N PHE A 51 1.45 5.78 -6.16
CA PHE A 51 1.03 5.51 -7.53
C PHE A 51 -0.16 4.54 -7.57
N PRO A 52 -1.28 4.94 -8.19
CA PRO A 52 -1.60 6.31 -8.61
C PRO A 52 -1.55 7.33 -7.45
N PRO A 53 -1.36 8.64 -7.72
CA PRO A 53 -1.26 9.68 -6.67
C PRO A 53 -2.64 10.05 -6.11
N ASN A 54 -3.40 9.06 -5.65
CA ASN A 54 -4.71 9.18 -5.02
C ASN A 54 -4.94 8.02 -4.03
N ASP A 55 -6.14 7.93 -3.47
CA ASP A 55 -6.47 6.91 -2.47
C ASP A 55 -6.37 5.47 -3.01
N CYS A 56 -6.46 5.27 -4.32
CA CYS A 56 -6.32 3.97 -4.98
C CYS A 56 -4.85 3.58 -5.23
N ALA A 57 -3.90 4.23 -4.56
CA ALA A 57 -2.48 3.89 -4.66
C ALA A 57 -2.23 2.42 -4.29
N THR A 58 -1.57 1.68 -5.18
CA THR A 58 -1.13 0.29 -4.93
C THR A 58 0.38 0.19 -4.76
N ILE A 59 1.11 1.25 -5.14
CA ILE A 59 2.56 1.35 -4.97
C ILE A 59 2.87 2.59 -4.14
N SER A 60 3.75 2.44 -3.15
CA SER A 60 4.34 3.57 -2.43
C SER A 60 5.86 3.48 -2.44
N ILE A 61 6.51 4.62 -2.66
CA ILE A 61 7.98 4.73 -2.64
C ILE A 61 8.32 5.63 -1.46
N ASN A 62 9.14 5.13 -0.54
CA ASN A 62 9.51 5.84 0.69
C ASN A 62 11.01 5.71 0.93
N ILE A 63 11.68 6.82 1.27
CA ILE A 63 13.00 6.77 1.92
C ILE A 63 12.77 6.73 3.43
N ILE A 64 13.26 5.67 4.08
CA ILE A 64 13.08 5.43 5.51
C ILE A 64 14.46 5.48 6.18
N LYS A 65 14.55 6.08 7.37
CA LYS A 65 15.77 6.21 8.18
C LYS A 65 15.54 5.77 9.61
#